data_AF-A0A821XVT6-F1
#
_entry.id   AF-A0A821XVT6-F1
#
_cell.length_a   1.000
_cell.length_b   1.000
_cell.length_c   1.000
_cell.angle_alpha   90.00
_cell.angle_beta   90.00
_cell.angle_gamma   90.00
#
_symmetry.space_group_name_H-M   'P 1'
#
loop_
_entity.id
_entity.type
_entity.pdbx_description
1 polymer ?
#
loop_
_entity_poly.entity_id
_entity_poly.type
_entity_poly.pdbx_seq_one_letter_code
_entity_poly.pdbx_strand_id
1 'polypeptide(L)' 'GDKKQGTVIVGGNGQGAGANQFNVPIGLSFDRHGNLYVADVNNHRVQRFSIE' A
#
# COMPACT_ATOMS: atom_id res chain seq x y z
N GLY A 1 13.88 1.30 26.39
CA GLY A 1 12.59 1.98 26.12
C GLY A 1 12.41 1.95 24.63
N ASP A 2 12.00 0.79 24.12
CA ASP A 2 12.49 0.33 22.82
C ASP A 2 11.59 0.85 21.71
N LYS A 3 12.13 1.75 20.89
CA LYS A 3 11.50 2.15 19.64
C LYS A 3 11.51 0.94 18.71
N LYS A 4 10.35 0.34 18.46
CA LYS A 4 10.21 -0.65 17.40
C LYS A 4 10.46 0.04 16.05
N GLN A 5 11.44 -0.45 15.29
CA GLN A 5 11.65 -0.01 13.91
C GLN A 5 10.63 -0.71 13.01
N GLY A 6 9.91 0.06 12.21
CA GLY A 6 9.03 -0.46 11.16
C GLY A 6 9.71 -0.40 9.80
N THR A 7 9.36 -1.32 8.91
CA THR A 7 9.80 -1.31 7.50
C THR A 7 8.64 -0.89 6.61
N VAL A 8 8.91 -0.05 5.61
CA VAL A 8 7.93 0.29 4.58
C VAL A 8 7.85 -0.86 3.57
N ILE A 9 6.70 -1.50 3.48
CA ILE A 9 6.44 -2.62 2.56
C ILE A 9 5.68 -2.18 1.30
N VAL A 10 4.87 -1.14 1.39
CA VAL A 10 4.04 -0.59 0.31
C VAL A 10 3.97 0.94 0.43
N GLY A 11 4.03 1.66 -0.69
CA GLY A 11 3.91 3.12 -0.76
C GLY A 11 5.21 3.92 -0.63
N GLY A 12 6.34 3.24 -0.71
CA GLY A 12 7.66 3.88 -0.58
C GLY A 12 8.08 4.78 -1.76
N ASN A 13 7.35 4.76 -2.89
CA ASN A 13 7.74 5.48 -4.11
C ASN A 13 7.10 6.87 -4.25
N GLY A 14 6.46 7.37 -3.19
CA GLY A 14 5.87 8.71 -3.14
C GLY A 14 4.53 8.84 -3.88
N GLN A 15 4.10 10.09 -4.09
CA GLN A 15 2.85 10.40 -4.76
C GLN A 15 2.96 10.19 -6.28
N GLY A 16 1.96 9.56 -6.89
CA GLY A 16 1.92 9.34 -8.34
C GLY A 16 1.01 8.20 -8.76
N ALA A 17 1.01 7.92 -10.07
CA ALA A 17 0.22 6.85 -10.68
C ALA A 17 1.06 5.61 -11.06
N GLY A 18 2.38 5.63 -10.81
CA GLY A 18 3.27 4.50 -11.06
C GLY A 18 3.04 3.33 -10.11
N ALA A 19 3.78 2.24 -10.33
CA ALA A 19 3.78 1.10 -9.43
C ALA A 19 4.32 1.50 -8.05
N ASN A 20 3.62 1.06 -7.00
CA ASN A 20 3.97 1.35 -5.60
C ASN A 20 3.97 2.87 -5.26
N GLN A 21 3.32 3.67 -6.10
CA GLN A 21 2.96 5.07 -5.85
C GLN A 21 1.46 5.18 -5.59
N PHE A 22 1.05 6.23 -4.88
CA PHE A 22 -0.34 6.48 -4.53
C PHE A 22 -0.77 7.93 -4.76
N ASN A 23 -2.05 8.14 -4.97
CA ASN A 23 -2.70 9.43 -5.04
C ASN A 23 -4.02 9.37 -4.26
N VAL A 24 -3.97 9.83 -3.00
CA VAL A 24 -5.07 9.74 -2.02
C VAL A 24 -5.53 8.28 -1.82
N PRO A 25 -4.68 7.42 -1.23
CA PRO A 25 -5.13 6.09 -0.81
C PRO A 25 -6.08 6.23 0.39
N ILE A 26 -7.27 5.65 0.30
CA ILE A 26 -8.34 5.83 1.31
C ILE A 26 -8.66 4.55 2.11
N GLY A 27 -8.18 3.40 1.67
CA GLY A 27 -8.52 2.13 2.29
C GLY A 27 -7.51 1.04 2.00
N LEU A 28 -7.37 0.14 2.96
CA LEU A 28 -6.50 -1.03 2.86
C LEU A 28 -7.18 -2.26 3.48
N SER A 29 -6.96 -3.42 2.87
CA SER A 29 -7.50 -4.70 3.35
C SER A 29 -6.59 -5.86 2.94
N PHE A 30 -6.60 -6.92 3.74
CA PHE A 30 -5.89 -8.16 3.44
C PHE A 30 -6.86 -9.24 3.02
N ASP A 31 -6.47 -10.09 2.07
CA ASP A 31 -7.15 -11.36 1.82
C ASP A 31 -6.61 -12.49 2.70
N ARG A 32 -7.25 -13.66 2.64
CA ARG A 32 -6.85 -14.86 3.40
C ARG A 32 -5.46 -15.40 3.04
N HIS A 33 -4.87 -14.94 1.94
CA HIS A 33 -3.54 -15.33 1.48
C HIS A 33 -2.48 -14.28 1.86
N GLY A 34 -2.86 -13.23 2.60
CA GLY A 34 -1.95 -12.17 3.02
C GLY A 34 -1.66 -11.11 1.96
N ASN A 35 -2.35 -11.13 0.80
CA ASN A 35 -2.19 -10.05 -0.16
C ASN A 35 -2.81 -8.76 0.39
N LEU A 36 -2.09 -7.65 0.26
CA LEU A 36 -2.58 -6.33 0.61
C LEU A 36 -3.24 -5.66 -0.60
N TYR A 37 -4.45 -5.16 -0.42
CA TYR A 37 -5.17 -4.35 -1.39
C TYR A 37 -5.22 -2.92 -0.89
N VAL A 38 -4.95 -1.95 -1.78
CA VAL A 38 -5.00 -0.52 -1.48
C VAL A 38 -5.91 0.18 -2.48
N ALA A 39 -6.97 0.82 -1.97
CA ALA A 39 -7.88 1.65 -2.76
C ALA A 39 -7.29 3.06 -2.92
N ASP A 40 -6.92 3.40 -4.15
CA ASP A 40 -6.14 4.58 -4.54
C ASP A 40 -7.02 5.54 -5.34
N VAL A 41 -7.78 6.39 -4.63
CA VAL A 41 -9.03 6.96 -5.15
C VAL A 41 -8.82 7.95 -6.29
N ASN A 42 -7.79 8.80 -6.22
CA ASN A 42 -7.52 9.78 -7.28
C ASN A 42 -6.81 9.16 -8.49
N ASN A 43 -6.29 7.94 -8.35
CA ASN A 43 -5.83 7.14 -9.48
C ASN A 43 -6.94 6.22 -10.02
N HIS A 44 -8.15 6.26 -9.44
CA HIS A 44 -9.30 5.44 -9.83
C HIS A 44 -8.98 3.94 -9.93
N ARG A 45 -8.17 3.42 -8.99
CA ARG A 45 -7.70 2.04 -9.03
C ARG A 45 -7.68 1.38 -7.65
N VAL A 46 -7.58 0.05 -7.67
CA VAL A 46 -7.15 -0.76 -6.53
C VAL A 46 -5.83 -1.43 -6.90
N GLN A 47 -4.81 -1.30 -6.08
CA GLN A 47 -3.52 -2.00 -6.24
C GLN A 47 -3.47 -3.21 -5.30
N ARG A 48 -2.99 -4.36 -5.80
CA ARG A 48 -2.74 -5.58 -5.00
C ARG A 48 -1.24 -5.82 -4.88
N PHE A 49 -0.79 -6.14 -3.68
CA PHE A 49 0.59 -6.50 -3.37
C PHE A 49 0.63 -7.89 -2.75
N SER A 50 1.47 -8.76 -3.30
CA SER A 50 1.84 -10.01 -2.64
C SER A 50 2.84 -9.67 -1.55
N ILE A 51 2.46 -9.91 -0.30
CA ILE A 51 3.34 -9.75 0.86
C ILE A 51 3.79 -11.16 1.20
N GLU A 52 4.99 -11.55 0.75
CA GLU A 52 5.64 -12.79 1.19
C GLU A 52 6.23 -12.63 2.60
#